data_AF-A0A1G1VB14-F1
#
_entry.id   AF-A0A1G1VB14-F1
#
_cell.length_a   1.000
_cell.length_b   1.000
_cell.length_c   1.000
_cell.angle_alpha   90.00
_cell.angle_beta   90.00
_cell.angle_gamma   90.00
#
_symmetry.space_group_name_H-M   'P 1'
#
loop_
_entity.id
_entity.type
_entity.pdbx_description
1 polymer ?
#
loop_
_entity_poly.entity_id
_entity_poly.type
_entity_poly.pdbx_seq_one_letter_code
_entity_poly.pdbx_strand_id
1 'polypeptide(L)'
;MPIKNIAIFGFSESDPKDPLYKDAYDVSAEIAKAGYTIVNGAGPGVMRASTEGAHSSGGKVTGITFYPRDMTFFEGRDPQNKVDELYELPDYVQRTLRMLEAGDMYIIFNGGTGTLSEFAMAWALARLYFGHHKPFILYGGFWYPIMEEITRLMKIRKQELEVYKIVVEPQDVVPAIKEFEEMMEKNGDHDHEKKSPFRI
;
A
#
# COMPACT_ATOMS: atom_id res chain seq x y z
N MET A 1 8.46 15.75 -0.12
CA MET A 1 7.25 16.17 -0.85
C MET A 1 6.04 15.71 -0.05
N PRO A 2 4.90 16.41 -0.14
CA PRO A 2 3.67 15.99 0.54
C PRO A 2 3.19 14.64 -0.01
N ILE A 3 2.57 13.82 0.85
CA ILE A 3 1.98 12.55 0.45
C ILE A 3 0.76 12.87 -0.43
N LYS A 4 0.68 12.26 -1.63
CA LYS A 4 -0.46 12.43 -2.53
C LYS A 4 -1.06 11.09 -2.95
N ASN A 5 -0.20 10.14 -3.25
CA ASN A 5 -0.59 8.81 -3.74
C ASN A 5 -0.42 7.77 -2.64
N ILE A 6 -1.47 7.02 -2.34
CA ILE A 6 -1.44 5.93 -1.36
C ILE A 6 -1.64 4.61 -2.09
N ALA A 7 -0.60 3.77 -2.08
CA ALA A 7 -0.67 2.44 -2.67
C ALA A 7 -1.28 1.44 -1.68
N ILE A 8 -2.28 0.68 -2.14
CA ILE A 8 -3.02 -0.30 -1.37
C ILE A 8 -2.63 -1.71 -1.81
N PHE A 9 -2.27 -2.55 -0.84
CA PHE A 9 -1.91 -3.95 -1.02
C PHE A 9 -2.77 -4.85 -0.12
N GLY A 10 -3.21 -6.01 -0.62
CA GLY A 10 -4.01 -6.94 0.16
C GLY A 10 -4.55 -8.13 -0.63
N PHE A 11 -5.36 -8.94 0.03
CA PHE A 11 -5.91 -10.19 -0.50
C PHE A 11 -6.82 -10.00 -1.72
N SER A 12 -6.62 -10.82 -2.76
CA SER A 12 -7.38 -10.77 -4.02
C SER A 12 -8.72 -11.50 -3.96
N GLU A 13 -8.90 -12.45 -3.04
CA GLU A 13 -10.11 -13.29 -2.97
C GLU A 13 -11.06 -12.91 -1.82
N SER A 14 -11.01 -11.64 -1.38
CA SER A 14 -11.96 -11.10 -0.41
C SER A 14 -13.26 -10.68 -1.13
N ASP A 15 -14.43 -11.04 -0.60
CA ASP A 15 -15.73 -10.66 -1.16
C ASP A 15 -16.45 -9.59 -0.31
N PRO A 16 -17.50 -8.90 -0.80
CA PRO A 16 -18.16 -7.83 -0.05
C PRO A 16 -18.76 -8.19 1.31
N LYS A 17 -18.88 -9.48 1.66
CA LYS A 17 -19.32 -9.95 2.99
C LYS A 17 -18.15 -10.18 3.94
N ASP A 18 -16.93 -10.26 3.43
CA ASP A 18 -15.70 -10.39 4.22
C ASP A 18 -15.41 -9.05 4.93
N PRO A 19 -15.18 -9.05 6.26
CA PRO A 19 -14.73 -7.87 6.99
C PRO A 19 -13.53 -7.17 6.36
N LEU A 20 -12.59 -7.92 5.76
CA LEU A 20 -11.42 -7.35 5.08
C LEU A 20 -11.80 -6.46 3.89
N TYR A 21 -12.81 -6.85 3.12
CA TYR A 21 -13.32 -6.05 2.02
C TYR A 21 -13.94 -4.75 2.53
N LYS A 22 -14.74 -4.85 3.60
CA LYS A 22 -15.38 -3.68 4.22
C LYS A 22 -14.33 -2.71 4.76
N ASP A 23 -13.32 -3.20 5.45
CA ASP A 23 -12.22 -2.38 5.97
C ASP A 23 -11.47 -1.69 4.84
N ALA A 24 -11.12 -2.41 3.78
CA ALA A 24 -10.45 -1.83 2.62
C ALA A 24 -11.30 -0.74 1.95
N TYR A 25 -12.61 -0.92 1.86
CA TYR A 25 -13.55 0.09 1.36
C TYR A 25 -13.56 1.32 2.27
N ASP A 26 -13.79 1.15 3.59
CA ASP A 26 -13.95 2.27 4.53
C ASP A 26 -12.66 3.09 4.67
N VAL A 27 -11.52 2.41 4.77
CA VAL A 27 -10.20 3.07 4.77
C VAL A 27 -10.02 3.89 3.50
N SER A 28 -10.37 3.31 2.35
CA SER A 28 -10.21 3.96 1.05
C SER A 28 -11.14 5.15 0.86
N ALA A 29 -12.34 5.11 1.43
CA ALA A 29 -13.25 6.24 1.48
C ALA A 29 -12.69 7.39 2.34
N GLU A 30 -12.17 7.10 3.53
CA GLU A 30 -11.60 8.11 4.41
C GLU A 30 -10.35 8.78 3.82
N ILE A 31 -9.43 8.03 3.20
CA ILE A 31 -8.25 8.62 2.54
C ILE A 31 -8.63 9.45 1.31
N ALA A 32 -9.59 8.99 0.50
CA ALA A 32 -10.07 9.74 -0.66
C ALA A 32 -10.74 11.06 -0.24
N LYS A 33 -11.57 11.01 0.80
CA LYS A 33 -12.22 12.18 1.41
C LYS A 33 -11.20 13.19 1.96
N ALA A 34 -10.05 12.71 2.44
CA ALA A 34 -8.93 13.54 2.87
C ALA A 34 -8.10 14.13 1.71
N GLY A 35 -8.41 13.79 0.45
CA GLY A 35 -7.78 14.35 -0.75
C GLY A 35 -6.64 13.52 -1.33
N TYR A 36 -6.40 12.30 -0.83
CA TYR A 36 -5.38 11.41 -1.38
C TYR A 36 -5.91 10.62 -2.58
N THR A 37 -4.99 10.28 -3.50
CA THR A 37 -5.28 9.40 -4.65
C THR A 37 -4.86 7.98 -4.32
N ILE A 38 -5.69 7.01 -4.70
CA ILE A 38 -5.39 5.59 -4.48
C ILE A 38 -4.60 5.02 -5.65
N VAL A 39 -3.65 4.15 -5.35
CA VAL A 39 -2.95 3.30 -6.32
C VAL A 39 -3.15 1.84 -5.94
N ASN A 40 -3.62 0.99 -6.88
CA ASN A 40 -3.81 -0.45 -6.61
C ASN A 40 -3.52 -1.31 -7.85
N GLY A 41 -3.64 -2.64 -7.72
CA GLY A 41 -3.36 -3.58 -8.82
C GLY A 41 -4.44 -3.74 -9.88
N ALA A 42 -5.56 -3.01 -9.78
CA ALA A 42 -6.76 -3.19 -10.60
C ALA A 42 -7.38 -4.61 -10.59
N GLY A 43 -7.00 -5.44 -9.62
CA GLY A 43 -7.53 -6.79 -9.42
C GLY A 43 -8.79 -6.83 -8.54
N PRO A 44 -9.26 -8.03 -8.19
CA PRO A 44 -10.41 -8.24 -7.29
C PRO A 44 -10.05 -8.03 -5.81
N GLY A 45 -10.97 -8.33 -4.90
CA GLY A 45 -10.71 -8.31 -3.46
C GLY A 45 -10.44 -6.91 -2.91
N VAL A 46 -9.41 -6.80 -2.06
CA VAL A 46 -8.97 -5.54 -1.45
C VAL A 46 -8.72 -4.46 -2.51
N MET A 47 -8.19 -4.83 -3.68
CA MET A 47 -7.96 -3.88 -4.77
C MET A 47 -9.28 -3.30 -5.29
N ARG A 48 -10.31 -4.12 -5.48
CA ARG A 48 -11.62 -3.61 -5.88
C ARG A 48 -12.31 -2.82 -4.78
N ALA A 49 -12.28 -3.33 -3.54
CA ALA A 49 -12.83 -2.64 -2.39
C ALA A 49 -12.26 -1.23 -2.25
N SER A 50 -10.94 -1.09 -2.43
CA SER A 50 -10.29 0.21 -2.37
C SER A 50 -10.73 1.16 -3.49
N THR A 51 -10.92 0.65 -4.71
CA THR A 51 -11.47 1.45 -5.80
C THR A 51 -12.88 1.95 -5.49
N GLU A 52 -13.77 1.04 -5.08
CA GLU A 52 -15.16 1.37 -4.74
C GLU A 52 -15.23 2.35 -3.56
N GLY A 53 -14.40 2.16 -2.54
CA GLY A 53 -14.27 3.04 -1.38
C GLY A 53 -13.86 4.45 -1.78
N ALA A 54 -12.80 4.61 -2.57
CA ALA A 54 -12.38 5.93 -3.07
C ALA A 54 -13.48 6.61 -3.87
N HIS A 55 -14.09 5.90 -4.82
CA HIS A 55 -15.14 6.46 -5.68
C HIS A 55 -16.36 6.91 -4.89
N SER A 56 -16.71 6.21 -3.80
CA SER A 56 -17.81 6.61 -2.92
C SER A 56 -17.62 7.99 -2.29
N SER A 57 -16.37 8.43 -2.16
CA SER A 57 -15.99 9.75 -1.61
C SER A 57 -15.50 10.72 -2.68
N GLY A 58 -15.74 10.43 -3.97
CA GLY A 58 -15.32 11.28 -5.09
C GLY A 58 -13.81 11.27 -5.38
N GLY A 59 -13.10 10.28 -4.85
CA GLY A 59 -11.66 10.09 -5.04
C GLY A 59 -11.29 9.52 -6.41
N LYS A 60 -9.98 9.48 -6.66
CA LYS A 60 -9.35 8.99 -7.90
C LYS A 60 -8.55 7.72 -7.64
N VAL A 61 -8.51 6.84 -8.62
CA VAL A 61 -7.81 5.55 -8.51
C VAL A 61 -6.95 5.26 -9.75
N THR A 62 -5.66 5.01 -9.52
CA THR A 62 -4.73 4.55 -10.54
C THR A 62 -4.47 3.05 -10.38
N GLY A 63 -4.83 2.28 -11.40
CA GLY A 63 -4.55 0.84 -11.49
C GLY A 63 -3.21 0.55 -12.17
N ILE A 64 -2.43 -0.36 -11.61
CA ILE A 64 -1.14 -0.83 -12.16
C ILE A 64 -1.16 -2.35 -12.20
N THR A 65 -1.29 -2.90 -13.41
CA THR A 65 -1.50 -4.33 -13.64
C THR A 65 -0.50 -4.89 -14.64
N PHE A 66 -0.56 -6.20 -14.88
CA PHE A 66 0.16 -6.88 -15.95
C PHE A 66 -0.69 -8.05 -16.45
N TYR A 67 -0.49 -8.50 -17.69
CA TYR A 67 -1.17 -9.68 -18.24
C TYR A 67 -0.16 -10.78 -18.56
N PRO A 68 -0.01 -11.78 -17.67
CA PRO A 68 0.87 -12.89 -17.96
C PRO A 68 0.26 -13.79 -19.04
N ARG A 69 1.14 -14.35 -19.88
CA ARG A 69 0.74 -15.35 -20.89
C ARG A 69 0.66 -16.77 -20.30
N ASP A 70 1.46 -17.07 -19.27
CA ASP A 70 1.67 -18.43 -18.75
C ASP A 70 1.65 -18.51 -17.20
N MET A 71 0.73 -17.80 -16.53
CA MET A 71 0.60 -17.86 -15.05
C MET A 71 -0.78 -18.35 -14.61
N THR A 72 -0.84 -19.59 -14.11
CA THR A 72 -2.09 -20.30 -13.78
C THR A 72 -2.87 -19.72 -12.61
N PHE A 73 -2.18 -19.14 -11.63
CA PHE A 73 -2.78 -18.66 -10.37
C PHE A 73 -2.85 -17.14 -10.26
N PHE A 74 -2.64 -16.44 -11.37
CA PHE A 74 -2.73 -14.98 -11.36
C PHE A 74 -4.21 -14.55 -11.35
N GLU A 75 -4.57 -13.74 -10.37
CA GLU A 75 -5.92 -13.22 -10.15
C GLU A 75 -6.40 -12.28 -11.27
N GLY A 76 -5.47 -11.71 -12.04
CA GLY A 76 -5.80 -10.87 -13.18
C GLY A 76 -6.33 -9.49 -12.81
N ARG A 77 -6.66 -8.72 -13.85
CA ARG A 77 -7.52 -7.55 -13.73
C ARG A 77 -8.95 -8.00 -13.44
N ASP A 78 -9.62 -7.35 -12.50
CA ASP A 78 -11.06 -7.51 -12.31
C ASP A 78 -11.81 -6.53 -13.24
N PRO A 79 -12.63 -7.00 -14.20
CA PRO A 79 -13.44 -6.13 -15.05
C PRO A 79 -14.42 -5.24 -14.27
N GLN A 80 -14.77 -5.61 -13.04
CA GLN A 80 -15.63 -4.83 -12.14
C GLN A 80 -14.85 -3.77 -11.36
N ASN A 81 -13.52 -3.89 -11.27
CA ASN A 81 -12.67 -2.85 -10.71
C ASN A 81 -12.49 -1.70 -11.73
N LYS A 82 -13.30 -0.64 -11.56
CA LYS A 82 -13.36 0.51 -12.47
C LYS A 82 -12.35 1.60 -12.09
N VAL A 83 -11.05 1.38 -12.30
CA VAL A 83 -10.03 2.43 -12.06
C VAL A 83 -10.14 3.60 -13.05
N ASP A 84 -9.67 4.79 -12.65
CA ASP A 84 -9.66 6.01 -13.46
C ASP A 84 -8.53 6.02 -14.49
N GLU A 85 -7.35 5.58 -14.08
CA GLU A 85 -6.17 5.40 -14.94
C GLU A 85 -5.68 3.96 -14.83
N LEU A 86 -5.17 3.38 -15.92
CA LEU A 86 -4.66 2.02 -15.93
C LEU A 86 -3.31 1.96 -16.66
N TYR A 87 -2.31 1.44 -15.96
CA TYR A 87 -0.98 1.14 -16.50
C TYR A 87 -0.80 -0.37 -16.59
N GLU A 88 -0.30 -0.82 -17.74
CA GLU A 88 0.00 -2.22 -18.01
C GLU A 88 1.51 -2.41 -18.12
N LEU A 89 2.05 -3.33 -17.32
CA LEU A 89 3.47 -3.64 -17.25
C LEU A 89 3.76 -5.01 -17.86
N PRO A 90 5.00 -5.25 -18.33
CA PRO A 90 5.33 -6.51 -19.01
C PRO A 90 5.32 -7.75 -18.10
N ASP A 91 5.61 -7.59 -16.82
CA ASP A 91 5.73 -8.70 -15.87
C ASP A 91 5.46 -8.27 -14.42
N TYR A 92 5.39 -9.27 -13.53
CA TYR A 92 5.14 -9.09 -12.10
C TYR A 92 6.15 -8.17 -11.40
N VAL A 93 7.45 -8.31 -11.72
CA VAL A 93 8.50 -7.55 -11.05
C VAL A 93 8.39 -6.07 -11.43
N GLN A 94 8.24 -5.78 -12.72
CA GLN A 94 8.04 -4.42 -13.21
C GLN A 94 6.74 -3.80 -12.66
N ARG A 95 5.66 -4.57 -12.59
CA ARG A 95 4.40 -4.15 -11.97
C ARG A 95 4.58 -3.79 -10.49
N THR A 96 5.25 -4.62 -9.71
CA THR A 96 5.51 -4.37 -8.28
C THR A 96 6.41 -3.16 -8.07
N LEU A 97 7.48 -3.01 -8.86
CA LEU A 97 8.34 -1.83 -8.80
C LEU A 97 7.56 -0.56 -9.14
N ARG A 98 6.72 -0.60 -10.17
CA ARG A 98 5.89 0.56 -10.57
C ARG A 98 4.85 0.93 -9.51
N MET A 99 4.27 -0.05 -8.81
CA MET A 99 3.39 0.18 -7.65
C MET A 99 4.12 0.91 -6.51
N LEU A 100 5.34 0.45 -6.16
CA LEU A 100 6.16 1.08 -5.12
C LEU A 100 6.67 2.46 -5.53
N GLU A 101 6.93 2.67 -6.81
CA GLU A 101 7.31 3.97 -7.35
C GLU A 101 6.14 4.95 -7.27
N ALA A 102 4.93 4.54 -7.65
CA ALA A 102 3.76 5.39 -7.75
C ALA A 102 3.16 5.82 -6.41
N GLY A 103 3.24 4.99 -5.36
CA GLY A 103 2.76 5.34 -4.02
C GLY A 103 3.78 6.20 -3.26
N ASP A 104 3.36 7.31 -2.67
CA ASP A 104 4.17 8.09 -1.71
C ASP A 104 4.15 7.45 -0.31
N MET A 105 3.13 6.64 -0.07
CA MET A 105 2.90 5.86 1.15
C MET A 105 2.17 4.55 0.80
N TYR A 106 2.30 3.54 1.66
CA TYR A 106 1.62 2.26 1.48
C TYR A 106 0.65 1.95 2.63
N ILE A 107 -0.49 1.34 2.33
CA ILE A 107 -1.35 0.68 3.33
C ILE A 107 -1.46 -0.78 2.96
N ILE A 108 -1.09 -1.64 3.91
CA ILE A 108 -0.92 -3.07 3.69
C ILE A 108 -1.94 -3.81 4.55
N PHE A 109 -2.96 -4.33 3.88
CA PHE A 109 -4.03 -5.14 4.48
C PHE A 109 -3.59 -6.60 4.63
N ASN A 110 -4.48 -7.43 5.18
CA ASN A 110 -4.29 -8.88 5.16
C ASN A 110 -4.26 -9.40 3.73
N GLY A 111 -3.40 -10.38 3.46
CA GLY A 111 -3.15 -10.91 2.14
C GLY A 111 -2.22 -12.11 2.14
N GLY A 112 -2.03 -12.66 0.94
CA GLY A 112 -1.19 -13.83 0.70
C GLY A 112 0.25 -13.48 0.36
N THR A 113 0.89 -14.35 -0.43
CA THR A 113 2.30 -14.21 -0.84
C THR A 113 2.56 -12.96 -1.69
N GLY A 114 1.60 -12.54 -2.51
CA GLY A 114 1.69 -11.28 -3.27
C GLY A 114 1.85 -10.08 -2.35
N THR A 115 0.91 -9.89 -1.42
CA THR A 115 0.95 -8.84 -0.39
C THR A 115 2.20 -8.93 0.48
N LEU A 116 2.61 -10.13 0.87
CA LEU A 116 3.85 -10.34 1.62
C LEU A 116 5.09 -9.87 0.83
N SER A 117 5.14 -10.11 -0.47
CA SER A 117 6.25 -9.67 -1.31
C SER A 117 6.29 -8.15 -1.48
N GLU A 118 5.13 -7.50 -1.63
CA GLU A 118 4.99 -6.04 -1.71
C GLU A 118 5.42 -5.40 -0.37
N PHE A 119 4.94 -5.95 0.75
CA PHE A 119 5.37 -5.56 2.10
C PHE A 119 6.88 -5.71 2.31
N ALA A 120 7.44 -6.89 2.04
CA ALA A 120 8.86 -7.15 2.28
C ALA A 120 9.75 -6.21 1.46
N MET A 121 9.36 -5.91 0.22
CA MET A 121 10.09 -4.97 -0.64
C MET A 121 9.97 -3.53 -0.13
N ALA A 122 8.75 -3.07 0.20
CA ALA A 122 8.54 -1.76 0.80
C ALA A 122 9.33 -1.58 2.11
N TRP A 123 9.32 -2.60 2.97
CA TRP A 123 10.01 -2.60 4.25
C TRP A 123 11.54 -2.56 4.10
N ALA A 124 12.08 -3.37 3.20
CA ALA A 124 13.51 -3.38 2.88
C ALA A 124 13.97 -2.02 2.32
N LEU A 125 13.21 -1.44 1.39
CA LEU A 125 13.48 -0.10 0.86
C LEU A 125 13.42 0.95 1.97
N ALA A 126 12.41 0.89 2.85
CA ALA A 126 12.26 1.87 3.90
C ALA A 126 13.46 1.93 4.85
N ARG A 127 14.05 0.77 5.15
CA ARG A 127 15.31 0.70 5.89
C ARG A 127 16.49 1.29 5.10
N LEU A 128 16.64 0.94 3.82
CA LEU A 128 17.76 1.45 3.00
C LEU A 128 17.75 2.98 2.92
N TYR A 129 16.55 3.57 2.93
CA TYR A 129 16.32 5.01 2.88
C TYR A 129 15.81 5.55 4.22
N PHE A 130 16.21 4.95 5.35
CA PHE A 130 15.73 5.38 6.67
C PHE A 130 15.91 6.90 6.87
N GLY A 131 14.87 7.57 7.37
CA GLY A 131 14.82 9.04 7.47
C GLY A 131 14.51 9.79 6.17
N HIS A 132 14.40 9.11 5.02
CA HIS A 132 13.93 9.64 3.73
C HIS A 132 13.10 8.59 2.96
N HIS A 133 12.45 7.66 3.67
CA HIS A 133 11.70 6.56 3.08
C HIS A 133 10.23 6.91 2.98
N LYS A 134 9.55 6.24 2.05
CA LYS A 134 8.09 6.26 1.96
C LYS A 134 7.51 5.51 3.17
N PRO A 135 6.67 6.15 4.00
CA PRO A 135 6.09 5.52 5.18
C PRO A 135 5.07 4.45 4.78
N PHE A 136 4.71 3.57 5.71
CA PHE A 136 3.59 2.66 5.49
C PHE A 136 2.82 2.28 6.76
N ILE A 137 1.54 1.99 6.57
CA ILE A 137 0.63 1.45 7.59
C ILE A 137 0.43 -0.04 7.32
N LEU A 138 0.62 -0.83 8.36
CA LEU A 138 0.18 -2.20 8.45
C LEU A 138 -1.23 -2.21 9.02
N TYR A 139 -2.24 -2.40 8.18
CA TYR A 139 -3.63 -2.30 8.58
C TYR A 139 -4.16 -3.65 9.09
N GLY A 140 -4.66 -3.68 10.32
CA GLY A 140 -5.29 -4.83 10.97
C GLY A 140 -4.47 -5.42 12.12
N GLY A 141 -5.16 -5.85 13.18
CA GLY A 141 -4.53 -6.36 14.40
C GLY A 141 -3.73 -7.66 14.21
N PHE A 142 -3.96 -8.38 13.10
CA PHE A 142 -3.20 -9.59 12.77
C PHE A 142 -1.70 -9.31 12.53
N TRP A 143 -1.32 -8.06 12.22
CA TRP A 143 0.07 -7.66 12.06
C TRP A 143 0.87 -7.68 13.36
N TYR A 144 0.24 -7.48 14.52
CA TYR A 144 0.93 -7.49 15.82
C TYR A 144 1.68 -8.81 16.06
N PRO A 145 1.03 -9.98 16.06
CA PRO A 145 1.73 -11.25 16.28
C PRO A 145 2.73 -11.58 15.16
N ILE A 146 2.49 -11.16 13.91
CA ILE A 146 3.43 -11.36 12.81
C ILE A 146 4.74 -10.59 13.06
N MET A 147 4.64 -9.30 13.38
CA MET A 147 5.82 -8.47 13.60
C MET A 147 6.56 -8.83 14.89
N GLU A 148 5.84 -9.29 15.91
CA GLU A 148 6.44 -9.87 17.12
C GLU A 148 7.30 -11.09 16.79
N GLU A 149 6.75 -12.04 16.03
CA GLU A 149 7.45 -13.26 15.64
C GLU A 149 8.66 -12.99 14.74
N ILE A 150 8.52 -12.10 13.75
CA ILE A 150 9.63 -11.67 12.89
C ILE A 150 10.74 -11.04 13.74
N THR A 151 10.40 -10.14 14.66
CA THR A 151 11.38 -9.48 15.53
C THR A 151 12.06 -10.46 16.48
N ARG A 152 11.32 -11.46 16.96
CA ARG A 152 11.82 -12.50 17.87
C ARG A 152 12.75 -13.50 17.18
N LEU A 153 12.44 -13.86 15.94
CA LEU A 153 13.13 -14.94 15.21
C LEU A 153 14.20 -14.46 14.23
N MET A 154 14.11 -13.21 13.76
CA MET A 154 15.02 -12.65 12.77
C MET A 154 15.87 -11.53 13.36
N LYS A 155 17.02 -11.26 12.72
CA LYS A 155 17.95 -10.20 13.13
C LYS A 155 17.49 -8.83 12.63
N ILE A 156 16.36 -8.36 13.14
CA ILE A 156 15.78 -7.05 12.82
C ILE A 156 16.47 -5.96 13.65
N ARG A 157 16.85 -4.85 13.02
CA ARG A 157 17.41 -3.66 13.69
C ARG A 157 16.30 -2.74 14.17
N LYS A 158 16.62 -1.91 15.17
CA LYS A 158 15.68 -0.93 15.72
C LYS A 158 15.04 -0.05 14.65
N GLN A 159 15.83 0.46 13.71
CA GLN A 159 15.36 1.35 12.64
C GLN A 159 14.34 0.66 11.72
N GLU A 160 14.43 -0.66 11.53
CA GLU A 160 13.47 -1.42 10.73
C GLU A 160 12.09 -1.44 11.40
N LEU A 161 11.99 -1.23 12.72
CA LEU A 161 10.71 -1.18 13.44
C LEU A 161 10.12 0.24 13.52
N GLU A 162 10.90 1.26 13.15
CA GLU A 162 10.50 2.68 13.25
C GLU A 162 9.88 3.22 11.95
N VAL A 163 9.81 2.41 10.88
CA VAL A 163 9.34 2.84 9.54
C VAL A 163 7.85 2.64 9.27
N TYR A 164 7.13 2.00 10.19
CA TYR A 164 5.72 1.68 10.00
C TYR A 164 4.87 1.92 11.25
N LYS A 165 3.56 2.00 11.06
CA LYS A 165 2.56 1.98 12.14
C LYS A 165 1.58 0.84 11.91
N ILE A 166 1.09 0.23 12.99
CA ILE A 166 -0.04 -0.69 12.93
C ILE A 166 -1.30 0.09 13.31
N VAL A 167 -2.30 0.06 12.43
CA VAL A 167 -3.60 0.71 12.63
C VAL A 167 -4.68 -0.36 12.49
N VAL A 168 -5.69 -0.37 13.35
CA VAL A 168 -6.71 -1.42 13.37
C VAL A 168 -8.12 -0.93 13.06
N GLU A 169 -8.32 0.39 13.05
CA GLU A 169 -9.61 1.01 12.79
C GLU A 169 -9.53 1.96 11.59
N PRO A 170 -10.55 2.04 10.72
CA PRO A 170 -10.53 2.92 9.54
C PRO A 170 -10.33 4.40 9.89
N GLN A 171 -11.00 4.89 10.95
CA GLN A 171 -10.95 6.29 11.37
C GLN A 171 -9.55 6.76 11.78
N ASP A 172 -8.67 5.84 12.16
CA ASP A 172 -7.33 6.14 12.65
C ASP A 172 -6.28 6.19 11.52
N VAL A 173 -6.64 5.77 10.30
CA VAL A 173 -5.71 5.78 9.16
C VAL A 173 -5.31 7.20 8.76
N VAL A 174 -6.26 8.11 8.57
CA VAL A 174 -5.95 9.50 8.19
C VAL A 174 -5.15 10.24 9.27
N PRO A 175 -5.49 10.14 10.58
CA PRO A 175 -4.61 10.61 11.65
C PRO A 175 -3.18 10.06 11.55
N ALA A 176 -3.01 8.75 11.33
CA ALA A 176 -1.70 8.13 11.22
C ALA A 176 -0.89 8.65 10.01
N ILE A 177 -1.55 8.90 8.87
CA ILE A 177 -0.94 9.53 7.69
C ILE A 177 -0.43 10.94 8.03
N LYS A 178 -1.26 11.78 8.65
CA LYS A 178 -0.89 13.15 9.04
C LYS A 178 0.30 13.18 9.99
N GLU A 179 0.35 12.26 10.95
CA GLU A 179 1.51 12.13 11.83
C GLU A 179 2.80 11.79 11.06
N PHE A 180 2.73 10.97 10.00
CA PHE A 180 3.88 10.73 9.13
C PHE A 180 4.29 12.00 8.37
N GLU A 181 3.33 12.77 7.83
CA GLU A 181 3.61 14.05 7.17
C GLU A 181 4.34 15.02 8.11
N GLU A 182 3.86 15.18 9.35
CA GLU A 182 4.53 16.01 10.36
C GLU A 182 5.95 15.54 10.69
N MET A 183 6.15 14.21 10.80
CA MET A 183 7.47 13.62 11.03
C MET A 183 8.41 13.89 9.85
N MET A 184 7.90 13.87 8.62
CA MET A 184 8.67 14.17 7.43
C MET A 184 9.02 15.66 7.34
N GLU A 185 8.12 16.57 7.71
CA GLU A 185 8.39 18.01 7.74
C GLU A 185 9.47 18.37 8.76
N LYS A 186 9.38 17.83 9.98
CA LYS A 186 10.33 18.10 11.08
C LYS A 186 11.77 17.66 10.77
N ASN A 187 11.94 16.64 9.93
CA ASN A 187 13.24 16.06 9.61
C ASN A 187 14.01 16.81 8.51
N GLY A 188 13.45 17.86 7.89
CA GLY A 188 14.16 18.81 7.03
C GLY A 188 14.90 18.20 5.84
N ASP A 189 14.30 18.28 4.65
CA ASP A 189 14.76 17.70 3.35
C ASP A 189 14.32 16.23 3.12
N HIS A 190 13.03 15.96 3.34
CA HIS A 190 12.35 14.76 2.81
C HIS A 190 12.02 14.94 1.33
N ASP A 191 13.04 14.94 0.48
CA ASP A 191 12.87 14.80 -0.96
C ASP A 191 13.13 13.35 -1.37
N HIS A 192 12.06 12.54 -1.42
CA HIS A 192 12.14 11.14 -1.88
C HIS A 192 12.66 11.04 -3.31
N GLU A 193 12.59 12.10 -4.13
CA GLU A 193 13.15 12.02 -5.47
C GLU A 193 14.67 12.09 -5.45
N LYS A 194 15.29 12.96 -4.64
CA LYS A 194 16.77 13.09 -4.58
C LYS A 194 17.49 11.81 -4.18
N LYS A 195 16.83 10.92 -3.42
CA LYS A 195 17.34 9.61 -2.99
C LYS A 195 16.35 8.49 -3.31
N SER A 196 15.63 8.57 -4.43
CA SER A 196 14.69 7.51 -4.82
C SER A 196 15.48 6.26 -5.24
N PRO A 197 15.11 5.04 -4.80
CA PRO A 197 15.61 3.80 -5.42
C PRO A 197 15.22 3.67 -6.90
N PHE A 198 14.31 4.51 -7.38
CA PHE A 198 13.77 4.49 -8.73
C PHE A 198 14.40 5.54 -9.66
N ARG A 199 15.44 6.27 -9.23
CA ARG A 199 16.27 7.09 -10.12
C ARG A 199 17.43 6.27 -10.68
N ILE A 200 17.56 6.21 -12.01
CA ILE A 200 18.78 5.76 -12.72
C ILE A 200 19.72 6.96 -12.86
#